data_AF-A0A085W350-F1
#
_entry.id   AF-A0A085W350-F1
#
_cell.length_a   1.000
_cell.length_b   1.000
_cell.length_c   1.000
_cell.angle_alpha   90.00
_cell.angle_beta   90.00
_cell.angle_gamma   90.00
#
_symmetry.space_group_name_H-M   'P 1'
#
loop_
_entity.id
_entity.type
_entity.pdbx_description
1 polymer ?
#
loop_
_entity_poly.entity_id
_entity_poly.type
_entity_poly.pdbx_seq_one_letter_code
_entity_poly.pdbx_strand_id
1 'polypeptide(L)'
;MTFHFRYRYGFLPAFPRLEGTLRKHHLFPQANEFREWFRAHGINVHDWTMVIPARAHQRIHGGDGRGGPWNEAWREFMRANLHRRLNQEELIRKAFELTYRFDIVGPIIPYGHALVPQGPQLHAP
;
A
#
# COMPACT_ATOMS: atom_id res chain seq x y z
N MET A 1 -18.71 10.35 -5.07
CA MET A 1 -18.03 11.11 -4.00
C MET A 1 -16.60 11.35 -4.43
N THR A 2 -16.27 12.60 -4.73
CA THR A 2 -14.91 13.01 -5.16
C THR A 2 -14.26 13.70 -3.97
N PHE A 3 -13.24 13.08 -3.39
CA PHE A 3 -12.50 13.68 -2.29
C PHE A 3 -11.55 14.75 -2.84
N HIS A 4 -11.95 16.02 -2.75
CA HIS A 4 -11.07 17.14 -3.01
C HIS A 4 -10.30 17.48 -1.73
N PHE A 5 -9.01 17.12 -1.68
CA PHE A 5 -8.13 17.60 -0.63
C PHE A 5 -7.75 19.06 -0.89
N ARG A 6 -8.47 20.00 -0.27
CA ARG A 6 -8.01 21.39 -0.12
C ARG A 6 -7.32 21.52 1.24
N TYR A 7 -6.01 21.33 1.28
CA TYR A 7 -5.21 21.64 2.47
C TYR A 7 -4.79 23.11 2.45
N ARG A 8 -5.34 23.88 3.40
CA ARG A 8 -4.99 25.27 3.67
C ARG A 8 -4.01 25.26 4.86
N TYR A 9 -2.73 25.56 4.59
CA TYR A 9 -1.67 25.84 5.56
C TYR A 9 -1.47 24.82 6.70
N GLY A 10 -0.66 23.80 6.43
CA GLY A 10 -0.07 22.92 7.44
C GLY A 10 1.04 22.11 6.78
N PHE A 11 2.20 22.04 7.41
CA PHE A 11 3.40 21.35 6.94
C PHE A 11 3.05 19.96 6.39
N LEU A 12 3.23 19.73 5.09
CA LEU A 12 3.11 18.38 4.52
C LEU A 12 4.16 17.52 5.24
N PRO A 13 3.84 16.32 5.75
CA PRO A 13 4.90 15.31 5.86
C PRO A 13 5.48 15.25 4.45
N ALA A 14 6.73 15.70 4.31
CA ALA A 14 7.34 15.88 3.01
C ALA A 14 7.12 14.58 2.24
N PHE A 15 6.28 14.60 1.20
CA PHE A 15 6.06 13.43 0.37
C PHE A 15 7.47 12.95 0.02
N PRO A 16 7.90 11.76 0.48
CA PRO A 16 9.23 11.28 0.18
C PRO A 16 9.31 11.35 -1.33
N ARG A 17 10.21 12.19 -1.83
CA ARG A 17 10.30 12.42 -3.26
C ARG A 17 10.42 11.05 -3.90
N LEU A 18 9.54 10.77 -4.87
CA LEU A 18 9.53 9.53 -5.63
C LEU A 18 10.76 9.52 -6.55
N GLU A 19 11.93 9.49 -5.93
CA GLU A 19 13.24 9.55 -6.53
C GLU A 19 13.84 8.14 -6.54
N GLY A 20 14.57 7.84 -7.61
CA GLY A 20 15.18 6.53 -7.82
C GLY A 20 14.19 5.46 -8.27
N THR A 21 14.60 4.21 -8.12
CA THR A 21 13.84 3.05 -8.58
C THR A 21 12.53 2.88 -7.81
N LEU A 22 11.41 2.86 -8.51
CA LEU A 22 10.08 2.63 -7.93
C LEU A 22 9.72 1.15 -7.88
N ARG A 23 8.94 0.77 -6.86
CA ARG A 23 8.42 -0.58 -6.65
C ARG A 23 6.96 -0.51 -6.25
N LYS A 24 6.16 -1.45 -6.76
CA LYS A 24 4.79 -1.66 -6.28
C LYS A 24 4.84 -2.45 -4.98
N HIS A 25 4.24 -1.89 -3.95
CA HIS A 25 4.06 -2.50 -2.65
C HIS A 25 2.58 -2.86 -2.47
N HIS A 26 2.27 -4.10 -2.12
CA HIS A 26 0.89 -4.48 -1.82
C HIS A 26 0.50 -3.98 -0.42
N LEU A 27 -0.55 -3.15 -0.34
CA LEU A 27 -1.08 -2.68 0.94
C LEU A 27 -1.64 -3.84 1.78
N PHE A 28 -2.14 -4.87 1.11
CA PHE A 28 -2.58 -6.13 1.71
C PHE A 28 -1.56 -7.22 1.33
N PRO A 29 -0.86 -7.84 2.30
CA PRO A 29 0.16 -8.85 2.03
C PRO A 29 -0.31 -9.97 1.10
N GLN A 30 0.59 -10.38 0.21
CA GLN A 30 0.31 -11.43 -0.78
C GLN A 30 0.51 -12.85 -0.22
N ALA A 31 1.17 -13.04 0.94
CA ALA A 31 1.38 -14.36 1.52
C ALA A 31 0.03 -15.06 1.80
N ASN A 32 0.00 -16.39 1.64
CA ASN A 32 -1.25 -17.14 1.51
C ASN A 32 -2.17 -16.98 2.73
N GLU A 33 -1.61 -16.93 3.93
CA GLU A 33 -2.38 -16.75 5.17
C GLU A 33 -3.18 -15.45 5.18
N PHE A 34 -2.64 -14.40 4.56
CA PHE A 34 -3.31 -13.11 4.46
C PHE A 34 -4.27 -13.06 3.29
N ARG A 35 -3.87 -13.61 2.13
CA ARG A 35 -4.66 -13.52 0.90
C ARG A 35 -6.04 -14.16 1.05
N GLU A 36 -6.12 -15.34 1.67
CA GLU A 36 -7.39 -16.02 1.91
C GLU A 36 -8.28 -15.22 2.86
N TRP A 37 -7.69 -14.70 3.93
CA TRP A 37 -8.38 -13.87 4.90
C TRP A 37 -8.94 -12.59 4.28
N PHE A 38 -8.16 -11.87 3.46
CA PHE A 38 -8.62 -10.68 2.76
C PHE A 38 -9.71 -10.97 1.74
N ARG A 39 -9.58 -12.07 0.98
CA ARG A 39 -10.60 -12.50 0.02
C ARG A 39 -11.93 -12.77 0.70
N ALA A 40 -11.92 -13.39 1.89
CA ALA A 40 -13.13 -13.61 2.69
C ALA A 40 -13.82 -12.30 3.11
N HIS A 41 -13.10 -11.18 3.12
CA HIS A 41 -13.62 -9.84 3.42
C HIS A 41 -13.83 -8.98 2.15
N GLY A 42 -13.83 -9.59 0.96
CA GLY A 42 -14.10 -8.88 -0.30
C GLY A 42 -12.93 -8.04 -0.82
N ILE A 43 -11.70 -8.28 -0.32
CA ILE A 43 -10.51 -7.55 -0.75
C ILE A 43 -9.70 -8.41 -1.72
N ASN A 44 -9.61 -7.96 -2.97
CA ASN A 44 -8.63 -8.45 -3.93
C ASN A 44 -7.32 -7.67 -3.76
N VAL A 45 -6.29 -8.33 -3.25
CA VAL A 45 -5.01 -7.68 -2.89
C VAL A 45 -4.34 -6.97 -4.07
N HIS A 46 -4.55 -7.44 -5.30
CA HIS A 46 -3.96 -6.85 -6.50
C HIS A 46 -4.53 -5.48 -6.86
N ASP A 47 -5.71 -5.11 -6.36
CA ASP A 47 -6.32 -3.81 -6.60
C ASP A 47 -5.70 -2.71 -5.72
N TRP A 48 -4.92 -3.10 -4.70
CA TRP A 48 -4.43 -2.23 -3.64
C TRP A 48 -2.91 -2.26 -3.55
N THR A 49 -2.25 -1.71 -4.57
CA THR A 49 -0.78 -1.55 -4.55
C THR A 49 -0.38 -0.09 -4.57
N MET A 50 0.60 0.27 -3.76
CA MET A 50 1.15 1.61 -3.64
C MET A 50 2.54 1.65 -4.26
N VAL A 51 2.82 2.67 -5.06
CA VAL A 51 4.12 2.85 -5.69
C VAL A 51 5.03 3.62 -4.75
N ILE A 52 6.11 2.99 -4.30
CA ILE A 52 7.04 3.58 -3.33
C ILE A 52 8.49 3.41 -3.79
N PRO A 53 9.45 4.22 -3.29
CA PRO A 53 10.86 4.04 -3.58
C PRO A 53 11.36 2.66 -3.12
N ALA A 54 12.23 2.01 -3.90
CA ALA A 54 12.76 0.68 -3.62
C ALA A 54 13.40 0.57 -2.23
N ARG A 55 14.08 1.62 -1.77
CA ARG A 55 14.65 1.69 -0.41
C ARG A 55 13.58 1.56 0.68
N ALA A 56 12.43 2.21 0.49
CA ALA A 56 11.31 2.14 1.43
C ALA A 56 10.66 0.76 1.39
N HIS A 57 10.46 0.21 0.18
CA HIS A 57 9.98 -1.16 -0.01
C HIS A 57 10.88 -2.20 0.67
N GLN A 58 12.21 -2.06 0.54
CA GLN A 58 13.16 -2.96 1.17
C GLN A 58 13.15 -2.84 2.69
N ARG A 59 13.06 -1.62 3.23
CA ARG A 59 13.01 -1.37 4.68
C ARG A 59 11.84 -2.08 5.36
N ILE A 60 10.66 -2.06 4.75
CA ILE A 60 9.44 -2.64 5.35
C ILE A 60 9.29 -4.16 5.13
N HIS A 61 10.07 -4.73 4.21
CA HIS A 61 10.05 -6.16 3.87
C HIS A 61 11.34 -6.94 4.20
N GLY A 62 12.37 -6.29 4.73
CA GLY A 62 13.74 -6.79 4.70
C GLY A 62 14.00 -8.14 5.40
N GLY A 63 14.95 -8.88 4.81
CA GLY A 63 15.91 -9.76 5.51
C GLY A 63 15.62 -11.26 5.59
N ASP A 64 14.38 -11.66 5.92
CA ASP A 64 14.07 -13.04 6.34
C ASP A 64 13.19 -13.84 5.36
N GLY A 65 12.74 -13.20 4.27
CA GLY A 65 11.83 -13.80 3.29
C GLY A 65 10.37 -13.96 3.77
N ARG A 66 10.01 -13.49 4.97
CA ARG A 66 8.65 -13.60 5.54
C ARG A 66 7.81 -12.34 5.34
N GLY A 67 8.33 -11.39 4.57
CA GLY A 67 7.71 -10.10 4.28
C GLY A 67 7.94 -9.03 5.35
N GLY A 68 8.87 -9.27 6.28
CA GLY A 68 9.41 -8.28 7.21
C GLY A 68 8.38 -7.64 8.15
N PRO A 69 8.71 -6.45 8.69
CA PRO A 69 7.85 -5.71 9.62
C PRO A 69 6.42 -5.44 9.10
N TRP A 70 6.25 -5.30 7.78
CA TRP A 70 4.93 -5.11 7.18
C TRP A 70 4.01 -6.30 7.41
N ASN A 71 4.48 -7.51 7.08
CA ASN A 71 3.70 -8.73 7.29
C ASN A 71 3.48 -9.03 8.77
N GLU A 72 4.44 -8.73 9.65
CA GLU A 72 4.26 -8.94 11.09
C GLU A 72 3.17 -8.03 11.66
N ALA A 73 3.12 -6.76 11.29
CA ALA A 73 2.06 -5.85 11.72
C ALA A 73 0.67 -6.30 11.25
N TRP A 74 0.57 -6.85 10.04
CA TRP A 74 -0.66 -7.49 9.57
C TRP A 74 -1.00 -8.76 10.33
N ARG A 75 -0.01 -9.58 10.71
CA ARG A 75 -0.20 -10.80 11.48
C ARG A 75 -0.70 -10.51 12.90
N GLU A 76 -0.13 -9.51 13.56
CA GLU A 76 -0.60 -9.00 14.84
C GLU A 76 -2.07 -8.56 14.75
N PHE A 77 -2.40 -7.76 13.74
CA PHE A 77 -3.77 -7.31 13.53
C PHE A 77 -4.72 -8.48 13.24
N MET A 78 -4.36 -9.40 12.34
CA MET A 78 -5.18 -10.58 12.06
C MET A 78 -5.44 -11.39 13.34
N ARG A 79 -4.38 -11.75 14.08
CA ARG A 79 -4.48 -12.54 15.34
C ARG A 79 -5.38 -11.87 16.37
N ALA A 80 -5.25 -10.56 16.56
CA ALA A 80 -6.06 -9.81 17.51
C ALA A 80 -7.56 -9.74 17.14
N ASN A 81 -7.92 -10.06 15.90
CA ASN A 81 -9.29 -9.91 15.40
C ASN A 81 -9.90 -11.23 14.89
N LEU A 82 -9.27 -12.39 15.14
CA LEU A 82 -9.76 -13.71 14.69
C LEU A 82 -11.17 -14.06 15.19
N HIS A 83 -11.55 -13.54 16.36
CA HIS A 83 -12.82 -13.90 17.02
C HIS A 83 -13.94 -12.87 16.81
N ARG A 84 -13.74 -11.90 15.91
CA ARG A 84 -14.77 -10.90 15.63
C ARG A 84 -15.01 -10.74 14.14
N ARG A 85 -16.21 -10.25 13.82
CA ARG A 85 -16.54 -9.86 12.46
C ARG A 85 -15.89 -8.50 12.15
N LEU A 86 -14.98 -8.51 11.19
CA LEU A 86 -14.41 -7.31 10.58
C LEU A 86 -15.22 -6.94 9.34
N ASN A 87 -15.41 -5.65 9.11
CA ASN A 87 -15.89 -5.18 7.80
C ASN A 87 -14.70 -4.76 6.90
N GLN A 88 -14.97 -4.57 5.61
CA GLN A 88 -13.95 -4.20 4.63
C GLN A 88 -13.32 -2.83 4.92
N GLU A 89 -14.08 -1.87 5.42
CA GLU A 89 -13.60 -0.52 5.75
C GLU A 89 -12.55 -0.55 6.86
N GLU A 90 -12.71 -1.41 7.87
CA GLU A 90 -11.73 -1.56 8.94
C GLU A 90 -10.38 -2.07 8.43
N LEU A 91 -10.39 -2.99 7.46
CA LEU A 91 -9.19 -3.51 6.83
C LEU A 91 -8.50 -2.43 5.99
N ILE A 92 -9.27 -1.66 5.22
CA ILE A 92 -8.76 -0.52 4.45
C ILE A 92 -8.16 0.54 5.39
N ARG A 93 -8.88 0.90 6.46
CA ARG A 93 -8.40 1.83 7.49
C ARG A 93 -7.09 1.33 8.10
N LYS A 94 -7.00 0.04 8.42
CA LYS A 94 -5.76 -0.55 8.94
C LYS A 94 -4.62 -0.46 7.94
N ALA A 95 -4.87 -0.71 6.65
CA ALA A 95 -3.85 -0.57 5.62
C ALA A 95 -3.27 0.85 5.60
N PHE A 96 -4.12 1.88 5.62
CA PHE A 96 -3.67 3.28 5.66
C PHE A 96 -2.97 3.64 6.98
N GLU A 97 -3.46 3.14 8.12
CA GLU A 97 -2.77 3.29 9.41
C GLU A 97 -1.34 2.74 9.33
N LEU A 98 -1.15 1.57 8.72
CA LEU A 98 0.18 0.99 8.53
C LEU A 98 1.03 1.82 7.55
N THR A 99 0.46 2.39 6.49
CA THR A 99 1.21 3.28 5.59
C THR A 99 1.80 4.49 6.35
N TYR A 100 1.03 5.05 7.29
CA TYR A 100 1.48 6.12 8.16
C TYR A 100 2.54 5.63 9.16
N ARG A 101 2.29 4.49 9.83
CA ARG A 101 3.21 3.88 10.80
C ARG A 101 4.59 3.59 10.20
N PHE A 102 4.65 3.15 8.95
CA PHE A 102 5.89 2.78 8.26
C PHE A 102 6.50 3.90 7.41
N ASP A 103 5.92 5.10 7.44
CA ASP A 103 6.37 6.25 6.67
C ASP A 103 6.51 5.92 5.17
N ILE A 104 5.44 5.34 4.61
CA ILE A 104 5.33 5.07 3.18
C ILE A 104 4.11 5.76 2.60
N VAL A 105 4.30 6.44 1.47
CA VAL A 105 3.22 7.08 0.74
C VAL A 105 3.58 7.14 -0.74
N GLY A 106 2.57 7.03 -1.58
CA GLY A 106 2.68 7.09 -3.03
C GLY A 106 1.33 6.86 -3.70
N PRO A 107 1.26 6.93 -5.04
CA PRO A 107 0.03 6.67 -5.76
C PRO A 107 -0.40 5.21 -5.59
N ILE A 108 -1.70 4.99 -5.39
CA ILE A 108 -2.31 3.66 -5.38
C ILE A 108 -2.74 3.31 -6.79
N ILE A 109 -2.21 2.23 -7.32
CA ILE A 109 -2.42 1.75 -8.68
C ILE A 109 -2.59 0.22 -8.60
N PRO A 110 -3.54 -0.40 -9.31
CA PRO A 110 -3.64 -1.86 -9.34
C PRO A 110 -2.34 -2.51 -9.85
N TYR A 111 -2.03 -3.73 -9.39
CA TYR A 111 -0.77 -4.40 -9.67
C TYR A 111 -0.52 -4.64 -11.18
N GLY A 112 -1.58 -4.87 -11.96
CA GLY A 112 -1.49 -5.08 -13.41
C GLY A 112 -1.28 -3.83 -14.26
N HIS A 113 -1.45 -2.62 -13.72
CA HIS A 113 -1.38 -1.38 -14.51
C HIS A 113 0.05 -0.85 -14.65
N ALA A 114 0.43 -0.30 -15.80
CA ALA A 114 1.73 0.34 -15.94
C ALA A 114 1.86 1.57 -15.02
N LEU A 115 3.07 1.84 -14.51
CA LEU A 115 3.37 3.02 -13.68
C LEU A 115 3.30 4.35 -14.45
N VAL A 116 3.22 4.25 -15.77
CA VAL A 116 3.02 5.36 -16.70
C VAL A 116 1.81 4.97 -17.55
N PRO A 117 0.78 5.81 -17.73
CA PRO A 117 -0.05 5.68 -18.92
C PRO A 117 0.90 5.79 -20.12
N GLN A 118 0.66 5.08 -21.22
CA GLN A 118 1.20 5.55 -22.49
C GLN A 118 0.53 6.90 -22.79
N GLY A 119 1.07 7.98 -22.22
CA GLY A 119 0.72 9.33 -22.63
C GLY A 119 1.15 9.51 -24.08
N PRO A 120 0.48 10.36 -24.87
CA PRO A 120 0.88 10.63 -26.23
C PRO A 120 2.38 10.99 -26.25
N GLN A 121 3.17 10.27 -27.05
CA GLN A 121 4.53 10.67 -27.37
C GLN A 121 4.42 11.97 -28.16
N LEU A 122 4.69 13.11 -27.50
CA LEU A 122 4.91 14.36 -28.20
C LEU A 122 6.26 14.21 -28.91
N HIS A 123 6.22 13.74 -30.15
CA HIS A 123 7.33 13.89 -31.07
C HIS A 123 7.52 15.38 -31.30
N ALA A 124 8.67 15.91 -30.88
CA ALA A 124 9.08 17.25 -31.27
C ALA A 124 9.31 17.26 -32.80
N PRO A 125 8.98 18.37 -33.50
CA PRO A 125 9.21 18.52 -34.94
C PRO A 125 10.70 18.50 -35.30
#